data_AF-A0A2E3C673-F1
#
_entry.id   AF-A0A2E3C673-F1
#
_cell.length_a   1.000
_cell.length_b   1.000
_cell.length_c   1.000
_cell.angle_alpha   90.00
_cell.angle_beta   90.00
_cell.angle_gamma   90.00
#
_symmetry.space_group_name_H-M   'P 1'
#
loop_
_entity.id
_entity.type
_entity.pdbx_description
1 polymer ?
#
loop_
_entity_poly.entity_id
_entity_poly.type
_entity_poly.pdbx_seq_one_letter_code
_entity_poly.pdbx_strand_id
1 'polypeptide(L)'
;MDGLSEVEEGLKQAHKHQSIFLVLNGLTAAWIIASLGDFLIGPALAIAGIQAICAFRFTRRGNIIGIRAGQLGYLMSSIILGFMGLIWMMNGIMLDAVLVLILAGLGIIRIQRMEHRDYKEWYSGGATALAHIRYTTENEVLASCPSCGSLLGIVLDKFQPSDRCPNCNEPLVPSVFKESE
;
A
#
# COMPACT_ATOMS: atom_id res chain seq x y z
N MET A 1 -12.73 -17.57 -5.92
CA MET A 1 -12.69 -16.36 -5.05
C MET A 1 -11.60 -16.49 -3.97
N ASP A 2 -11.22 -17.71 -3.58
CA ASP A 2 -10.26 -18.00 -2.50
C ASP A 2 -8.88 -17.34 -2.65
N GLY A 3 -8.34 -17.25 -3.87
CA GLY A 3 -7.04 -16.60 -4.09
C GLY A 3 -7.04 -15.07 -3.94
N LEU A 4 -8.20 -14.41 -4.08
CA LEU A 4 -8.29 -12.95 -3.90
C LEU A 4 -8.34 -12.59 -2.41
N SER A 5 -9.06 -13.39 -1.62
CA SER A 5 -9.12 -13.23 -0.16
C SER A 5 -7.77 -13.46 0.49
N GLU A 6 -7.01 -14.47 0.05
CA GLU A 6 -5.67 -14.76 0.58
C GLU A 6 -4.70 -13.60 0.33
N VAL A 7 -4.71 -13.04 -0.89
CA VAL A 7 -3.91 -11.85 -1.24
C VAL A 7 -4.33 -10.63 -0.41
N GLU A 8 -5.63 -10.42 -0.22
CA GLU A 8 -6.13 -9.31 0.59
C GLU A 8 -5.68 -9.41 2.05
N GLU A 9 -5.73 -10.60 2.64
CA GLU A 9 -5.26 -10.86 3.99
C GLU A 9 -3.76 -10.63 4.13
N GLY A 10 -2.97 -11.11 3.15
CA GLY A 10 -1.53 -10.85 3.10
C GLY A 10 -1.20 -9.35 3.05
N LEU A 11 -1.95 -8.56 2.26
CA LEU A 11 -1.78 -7.11 2.18
C LEU A 11 -2.21 -6.39 3.46
N LYS A 12 -3.30 -6.82 4.10
CA LYS A 12 -3.72 -6.32 5.43
C LYS A 12 -2.63 -6.53 6.47
N GLN A 13 -2.06 -7.74 6.51
CA GLN A 13 -0.98 -8.08 7.43
C GLN A 13 0.27 -7.26 7.14
N ALA A 14 0.66 -7.14 5.86
CA ALA A 14 1.78 -6.31 5.44
C ALA A 14 1.60 -4.84 5.82
N HIS A 15 0.41 -4.28 5.63
CA HIS A 15 0.09 -2.91 6.00
C HIS A 15 0.17 -2.68 7.52
N LYS A 16 -0.42 -3.59 8.32
CA LYS A 16 -0.32 -3.53 9.79
C LYS A 16 1.14 -3.56 10.25
N HIS A 17 1.95 -4.42 9.63
CA HIS A 17 3.37 -4.49 9.94
C HIS A 17 4.09 -3.19 9.55
N GLN A 18 3.81 -2.64 8.35
CA GLN A 18 4.36 -1.36 7.92
C GLN A 18 3.95 -0.18 8.80
N SER A 19 2.72 -0.14 9.33
CA SER A 19 2.31 0.97 10.20
C SER A 19 3.01 0.91 11.56
N ILE A 20 3.16 -0.28 12.14
CA ILE A 20 3.90 -0.48 13.39
C ILE A 20 5.37 -0.07 13.21
N PHE A 21 6.02 -0.51 12.13
CA PHE A 21 7.41 -0.16 11.85
C PHE A 21 7.61 1.34 11.61
N LEU A 22 6.63 2.02 11.00
CA LEU A 22 6.70 3.46 10.80
C LEU A 22 6.74 4.19 12.14
N VAL A 23 5.89 3.80 13.09
CA VAL A 23 5.87 4.37 14.44
C VAL A 23 7.19 4.10 15.17
N LEU A 24 7.69 2.86 15.11
CA LEU A 24 8.96 2.49 15.76
C LEU A 24 10.16 3.26 15.19
N ASN A 25 10.25 3.40 13.86
CA ASN A 25 11.30 4.19 13.22
C ASN A 25 11.19 5.68 13.58
N GLY A 26 9.96 6.21 13.70
CA GLY A 26 9.74 7.58 14.14
C GLY A 26 10.17 7.82 15.58
N LEU A 27 9.81 6.92 16.49
CA LEU A 27 10.18 7.01 17.91
C LEU A 27 11.70 6.87 18.11
N THR A 28 12.34 5.94 17.40
CA THR A 28 13.80 5.79 17.45
C THR A 28 14.53 7.04 16.92
N ALA A 29 14.08 7.61 15.80
CA ALA A 29 14.64 8.86 15.27
C ALA A 29 14.46 10.03 16.26
N ALA A 30 13.28 10.17 16.86
CA ALA A 30 13.02 11.21 17.86
C ALA A 30 13.87 11.01 19.13
N TRP A 31 14.00 9.78 19.61
CA TRP A 31 14.82 9.43 20.77
C TRP A 31 16.29 9.79 20.56
N ILE A 32 16.86 9.43 19.41
CA ILE A 32 18.26 9.73 19.06
C ILE A 32 18.49 11.24 19.04
N ILE A 33 17.55 12.02 18.52
CA ILE A 33 17.67 13.48 18.51
C ILE A 33 17.58 14.06 19.93
N ALA A 34 16.66 13.57 20.75
CA ALA A 34 16.52 14.02 22.13
C ALA A 34 17.75 13.68 22.98
N SER A 35 18.42 12.55 22.72
CA SER A 35 19.58 12.12 23.49
C SER A 35 20.87 12.91 23.19
N LEU A 36 20.88 13.74 22.14
CA LEU A 36 22.03 14.58 21.81
C LEU A 36 22.19 15.80 22.74
N GLY A 37 21.11 16.21 23.43
CA GLY A 37 21.16 17.28 24.43
C GLY A 37 19.83 17.99 24.65
N ASP A 38 19.71 18.68 25.78
CA ASP A 38 18.45 19.25 26.27
C ASP A 38 17.80 20.27 25.32
N PHE A 39 18.61 21.04 24.57
CA PHE A 39 18.10 21.99 23.57
C PHE A 39 17.38 21.30 22.40
N LEU A 40 17.69 20.03 22.12
CA LEU A 40 17.13 19.27 21.00
C LEU A 40 15.83 18.54 21.35
N ILE A 41 15.37 18.62 22.60
CA ILE A 41 14.09 18.03 23.04
C ILE A 41 12.91 18.64 22.27
N GLY A 42 12.90 19.97 22.07
CA GLY A 42 11.85 20.65 21.31
C GLY A 42 11.75 20.14 19.86
N PRO A 43 12.84 20.17 19.08
CA PRO A 43 12.90 19.56 17.75
C PRO A 43 12.51 18.08 17.74
N ALA A 44 12.96 17.28 18.71
CA ALA A 44 12.62 15.86 18.81
C ALA A 44 11.10 15.65 18.96
N LEU A 45 10.44 16.45 19.80
CA LEU A 45 8.98 16.42 19.97
C LEU A 45 8.24 16.85 18.69
N ALA A 46 8.76 17.86 17.98
CA ALA A 46 8.17 18.27 16.69
C ALA A 46 8.26 17.14 15.65
N ILE A 47 9.40 16.46 15.57
CA ILE A 47 9.61 15.30 14.69
C ILE A 47 8.67 14.16 15.08
N ALA A 48 8.57 13.84 16.37
CA ALA A 48 7.64 12.83 16.88
C ALA A 48 6.18 13.18 16.55
N GLY A 49 5.78 14.45 16.67
CA GLY A 49 4.45 14.92 16.30
C GLY A 49 4.15 14.74 14.82
N ILE A 50 5.07 15.15 13.94
CA ILE A 50 4.92 14.98 12.48
C ILE A 50 4.86 13.48 12.13
N GLN A 51 5.73 12.67 12.72
CA GLN A 51 5.74 11.20 12.56
C GLN A 51 4.42 10.58 12.99
N ALA A 52 3.87 11.00 14.14
CA ALA A 52 2.59 10.52 14.65
C ALA A 52 1.43 10.88 13.71
N ILE A 53 1.40 12.11 13.18
CA ILE A 53 0.40 12.53 12.19
C ILE A 53 0.52 11.68 10.92
N CYS A 54 1.73 11.48 10.41
CA CYS A 54 1.98 10.66 9.24
C CYS A 54 1.53 9.21 9.46
N ALA A 55 1.88 8.61 10.60
CA ALA A 55 1.49 7.25 10.96
C ALA A 55 -0.03 7.11 11.15
N PHE A 56 -0.67 8.10 11.77
CA PHE A 56 -2.12 8.11 11.94
C PHE A 56 -2.85 8.17 10.59
N ARG A 57 -2.41 9.08 9.70
CA ARG A 57 -2.95 9.16 8.34
C ARG A 57 -2.70 7.90 7.54
N PHE A 58 -1.51 7.30 7.67
CA PHE A 58 -1.17 6.07 6.97
C PHE A 58 -2.01 4.88 7.46
N THR A 59 -2.27 4.79 8.76
CA THR A 59 -3.10 3.72 9.37
C THR A 59 -4.57 3.84 8.97
N ARG A 60 -5.07 5.06 8.74
CA ARG A 60 -6.39 5.29 8.15
C ARG A 60 -6.32 5.08 6.63
N ARG A 61 -6.46 3.81 6.22
CA ARG A 61 -6.65 3.40 4.82
C ARG A 61 -7.76 4.23 4.15
N GLY A 62 -7.57 4.54 2.87
CA GLY A 62 -8.66 5.04 2.02
C GLY A 62 -8.28 6.17 1.06
N ASN A 63 -7.07 6.74 1.13
CA ASN A 63 -6.67 7.79 0.20
C ASN A 63 -5.17 7.75 -0.12
N ILE A 64 -4.80 8.12 -1.35
CA ILE A 64 -3.40 8.23 -1.80
C ILE A 64 -2.56 9.13 -0.89
N ILE A 65 -3.19 10.14 -0.28
CA ILE A 65 -2.54 11.04 0.70
C ILE A 65 -2.00 10.24 1.91
N GLY A 66 -2.69 9.19 2.34
CA GLY A 66 -2.26 8.32 3.43
C GLY A 66 -0.97 7.58 3.09
N ILE A 67 -0.88 7.00 1.88
CA ILE A 67 0.37 6.37 1.39
C ILE A 67 1.50 7.39 1.32
N ARG A 68 1.25 8.57 0.74
CA ARG A 68 2.26 9.64 0.63
C ARG A 68 2.76 10.08 2.00
N ALA A 69 1.87 10.19 2.99
CA ALA A 69 2.25 10.50 4.37
C ALA A 69 3.12 9.40 4.98
N GLY A 70 2.79 8.12 4.75
CA GLY A 70 3.62 6.99 5.17
C GLY A 70 5.01 7.00 4.52
N GLN A 71 5.08 7.24 3.21
CA GLN A 71 6.35 7.38 2.47
C GLN A 71 7.20 8.53 3.03
N LEU A 72 6.59 9.68 3.29
CA LEU A 72 7.27 10.83 3.88
C LEU A 72 7.79 10.51 5.29
N GLY A 73 7.01 9.85 6.14
CA GLY A 73 7.45 9.47 7.48
C GLY A 73 8.64 8.48 7.47
N TYR A 74 8.63 7.52 6.55
CA TYR A 74 9.77 6.63 6.32
C TYR A 74 10.98 7.38 5.77
N LEU A 75 10.79 8.31 4.84
CA LEU A 75 11.88 9.10 4.27
C LEU A 75 12.54 9.97 5.35
N MET A 76 11.74 10.69 6.12
CA MET A 76 12.21 11.56 7.21
C MET A 76 12.98 10.77 8.27
N SER A 77 12.43 9.62 8.73
CA SER A 77 13.13 8.77 9.70
C SER A 77 14.42 8.19 9.11
N SER A 78 14.39 7.69 7.86
CA SER A 78 15.57 7.09 7.23
C SER A 78 16.70 8.09 7.02
N ILE A 79 16.39 9.34 6.69
CA ILE A 79 17.40 10.41 6.57
C ILE A 79 18.04 10.69 7.93
N ILE A 80 17.24 10.89 8.98
CA ILE A 80 17.74 11.18 10.33
C ILE A 80 18.63 10.04 10.83
N LEU A 81 18.13 8.81 10.74
CA LEU A 81 18.86 7.61 11.14
C LEU A 81 20.12 7.45 10.30
N GLY A 82 20.04 7.60 8.98
CA GLY A 82 21.19 7.49 8.08
C GLY A 82 22.31 8.48 8.43
N PHE A 83 21.97 9.75 8.64
CA PHE A 83 22.95 10.76 9.05
C PHE A 83 23.55 10.45 10.43
N MET A 84 22.73 10.06 11.41
CA MET A 84 23.23 9.73 12.75
C MET A 84 24.11 8.48 12.75
N GLY A 85 23.74 7.46 11.98
CA GLY A 85 24.56 6.26 11.80
C GLY A 85 25.93 6.57 11.20
N LEU A 86 26.01 7.46 10.20
CA LEU A 86 27.28 7.92 9.64
C LEU A 86 28.13 8.68 10.66
N ILE A 87 27.52 9.58 11.45
CA ILE A 87 28.22 10.31 12.51
C ILE A 87 28.78 9.34 13.55
N TRP A 88 28.00 8.39 14.03
CA TRP A 88 28.45 7.40 15.01
C TRP A 88 29.57 6.51 14.47
N MET A 89 29.51 6.16 13.19
CA MET A 89 30.58 5.41 12.51
C MET A 89 31.90 6.20 12.52
N MET A 90 31.85 7.51 12.21
CA MET A 90 33.02 8.39 12.25
C MET A 90 33.59 8.57 13.66
N ASN A 91 32.76 8.45 14.70
CA ASN A 91 33.18 8.57 16.10
C ASN A 91 33.59 7.23 16.74
N GLY A 92 33.64 6.14 15.97
CA GLY A 92 34.09 4.83 16.45
C GLY A 92 33.02 3.98 17.14
N ILE A 93 31.76 4.41 17.18
CA ILE A 93 30.64 3.67 17.79
C ILE A 93 30.05 2.70 16.75
N MET A 94 30.78 1.63 16.45
CA MET A 94 30.52 0.80 15.26
C MET A 94 29.21 0.00 15.31
N LEU A 95 28.89 -0.64 16.44
CA LEU A 95 27.70 -1.51 16.53
C LEU A 95 26.40 -0.72 16.34
N ASP A 96 26.25 0.37 17.09
CA ASP A 96 25.05 1.20 17.04
C ASP A 96 24.93 1.92 15.68
N ALA A 97 26.07 2.38 15.13
CA ALA A 97 26.12 2.98 13.80
C ALA A 97 25.58 2.02 12.73
N VAL A 98 26.07 0.78 12.70
CA VAL A 98 25.65 -0.23 11.73
C VAL A 98 24.16 -0.56 11.90
N LEU A 99 23.68 -0.72 13.13
CA LEU A 99 22.27 -1.02 13.38
C LEU A 99 21.36 0.10 12.87
N VAL A 100 21.70 1.35 13.19
CA VAL A 100 20.94 2.53 12.75
C VAL A 100 20.97 2.69 11.23
N LEU A 101 22.11 2.43 10.58
CA LEU A 101 22.22 2.43 9.11
C LEU A 101 21.35 1.34 8.46
N ILE A 102 21.30 0.14 9.05
CA ILE A 102 20.41 -0.93 8.59
C ILE A 102 18.95 -0.49 8.72
N LEU A 103 18.56 0.12 9.85
CA LEU A 103 17.19 0.64 10.03
C LEU A 103 16.85 1.70 8.98
N ALA A 104 17.79 2.59 8.65
CA ALA A 104 17.62 3.59 7.60
C ALA A 104 17.41 2.94 6.22
N GLY A 105 18.26 1.98 5.83
CA GLY A 105 18.13 1.26 4.56
C GLY A 105 16.82 0.47 4.45
N LEU A 106 16.42 -0.18 5.55
CA LEU A 106 15.15 -0.91 5.65
C LEU A 106 13.92 0.01 5.54
N GLY A 107 14.05 1.30 5.89
CA GLY A 107 13.01 2.30 5.64
C GLY A 107 12.82 2.57 4.15
N ILE A 108 13.91 2.71 3.40
CA ILE A 108 13.90 2.92 1.94
C ILE A 108 13.25 1.73 1.21
N ILE A 109 13.62 0.50 1.57
CA ILE A 109 13.02 -0.73 1.00
C ILE A 109 11.50 -0.77 1.24
N ARG A 110 11.04 -0.29 2.40
CA ARG A 110 9.60 -0.23 2.71
C ARG A 110 8.87 0.81 1.86
N ILE A 111 9.51 1.95 1.54
CA ILE A 111 8.98 2.94 0.59
C ILE A 111 8.72 2.28 -0.76
N GLN A 112 9.71 1.55 -1.30
CA GLN A 112 9.57 0.83 -2.57
C GLN A 112 8.43 -0.20 -2.54
N ARG A 113 8.25 -0.91 -1.42
CA ARG A 113 7.12 -1.86 -1.26
C ARG A 113 5.76 -1.17 -1.34
N MET A 114 5.62 0.05 -0.81
CA MET A 114 4.37 0.82 -0.89
C MET A 114 4.07 1.32 -2.31
N GLU A 115 5.07 1.34 -3.20
CA GLU A 115 4.88 1.71 -4.61
C GLU A 115 4.40 0.54 -5.48
N HIS A 116 4.40 -0.68 -4.94
CA HIS A 116 3.87 -1.84 -5.66
C HIS A 116 2.40 -1.61 -6.04
N ARG A 117 2.06 -1.90 -7.30
CA ARG A 117 0.74 -1.61 -7.88
C ARG A 117 -0.39 -2.22 -7.05
N ASP A 118 -0.28 -3.51 -6.71
CA ASP A 118 -1.29 -4.22 -5.92
C ASP A 118 -1.51 -3.58 -4.54
N TYR A 119 -0.43 -3.13 -3.89
CA TYR A 119 -0.52 -2.47 -2.58
C TYR A 119 -1.25 -1.14 -2.69
N LYS A 120 -0.89 -0.31 -3.67
CA LYS A 120 -1.47 1.02 -3.87
C LYS A 120 -2.97 0.94 -4.12
N GLU A 121 -3.37 -0.02 -4.94
CA GLU A 121 -4.74 -0.18 -5.43
C GLU A 121 -5.63 -0.82 -4.36
N TRP A 122 -5.10 -1.82 -3.65
CA TRP A 122 -5.71 -2.28 -2.42
C TRP A 122 -5.88 -1.13 -1.42
N TYR A 123 -4.85 -0.31 -1.18
CA TYR A 123 -4.91 0.75 -0.18
C TYR A 123 -5.98 1.80 -0.49
N SER A 124 -6.17 2.20 -1.75
CA SER A 124 -7.18 3.18 -2.15
C SER A 124 -8.57 2.58 -2.32
N GLY A 125 -8.68 1.37 -2.83
CA GLY A 125 -9.92 0.87 -3.43
C GLY A 125 -10.38 -0.52 -3.00
N GLY A 126 -9.77 -1.14 -1.98
CA GLY A 126 -10.36 -2.39 -1.45
C GLY A 126 -10.01 -3.65 -2.24
N ALA A 127 -10.76 -4.71 -1.93
CA ALA A 127 -10.78 -5.94 -2.72
C ALA A 127 -11.34 -5.70 -4.13
N THR A 128 -12.22 -4.71 -4.32
CA THR A 128 -12.82 -4.37 -5.61
C THR A 128 -11.79 -3.80 -6.59
N ALA A 129 -10.89 -2.92 -6.13
CA ALA A 129 -9.78 -2.43 -6.96
C ALA A 129 -8.77 -3.53 -7.32
N LEU A 130 -8.45 -4.42 -6.37
CA LEU A 130 -7.60 -5.59 -6.64
C LEU A 130 -8.21 -6.51 -7.70
N ALA A 131 -9.51 -6.81 -7.58
CA ALA A 131 -10.23 -7.57 -8.58
C ALA A 131 -10.10 -6.91 -9.95
N HIS A 132 -10.41 -5.61 -10.05
CA HIS A 132 -10.36 -4.90 -11.32
C HIS A 132 -9.01 -5.04 -12.05
N ILE A 133 -7.89 -4.95 -11.32
CA ILE A 133 -6.55 -5.09 -11.92
C ILE A 133 -6.26 -6.50 -12.36
N ARG A 134 -6.55 -7.49 -11.51
CA ARG A 134 -6.21 -8.89 -11.79
C ARG A 134 -6.95 -9.39 -13.03
N TYR A 135 -8.24 -9.10 -13.11
CA TYR A 135 -9.03 -9.47 -14.28
C TYR A 135 -8.49 -8.76 -15.52
N THR A 136 -8.31 -7.43 -15.48
CA THR A 136 -7.85 -6.64 -16.65
C THR A 136 -6.49 -7.11 -17.21
N THR A 137 -5.64 -7.72 -16.38
CA THR A 137 -4.30 -8.19 -16.78
C THR A 137 -4.33 -9.56 -17.47
N GLU A 138 -5.34 -10.39 -17.20
CA GLU A 138 -5.48 -11.76 -17.73
C GLU A 138 -6.38 -11.82 -18.98
N ASN A 139 -6.63 -10.69 -19.63
CA ASN A 139 -7.65 -10.54 -20.68
C ASN A 139 -9.07 -10.88 -20.18
N GLU A 140 -9.28 -10.77 -18.88
CA GLU A 140 -10.58 -10.94 -18.24
C GLU A 140 -11.13 -9.55 -17.87
N VAL A 141 -12.42 -9.29 -18.05
CA VAL A 141 -13.04 -8.02 -17.66
C VAL A 141 -14.22 -8.30 -16.77
N LEU A 142 -14.34 -7.52 -15.70
CA LEU A 142 -15.57 -7.52 -14.92
C LEU A 142 -16.63 -6.72 -15.67
N ALA A 143 -17.74 -7.36 -15.99
CA ALA A 143 -18.91 -6.72 -16.56
C ALA A 143 -20.14 -7.04 -15.71
N SER A 144 -21.12 -6.13 -15.71
CA SER A 144 -22.42 -6.40 -15.14
C SER A 144 -23.38 -6.83 -16.25
N CYS A 145 -24.19 -7.86 -16.00
CA CYS A 145 -25.23 -8.27 -16.93
C CYS A 145 -26.25 -7.12 -17.09
N PRO A 146 -26.57 -6.70 -18.33
CA PRO A 146 -27.51 -5.61 -18.57
C PRO A 146 -28.93 -5.91 -18.11
N SER A 147 -29.32 -7.19 -18.04
CA SER A 147 -30.69 -7.61 -17.71
C SER A 147 -30.92 -7.84 -16.21
N CYS A 148 -29.93 -8.36 -15.47
CA CYS A 148 -30.11 -8.71 -14.06
C CYS A 148 -29.11 -8.06 -13.10
N GLY A 149 -28.13 -7.30 -13.60
CA GLY A 149 -27.12 -6.64 -12.78
C GLY A 149 -26.08 -7.57 -12.15
N SER A 150 -26.15 -8.89 -12.42
CA SER A 150 -25.17 -9.86 -11.92
C SER A 150 -23.76 -9.52 -12.39
N LEU A 151 -22.76 -9.74 -11.53
CA LEU A 151 -21.35 -9.43 -11.80
C LEU A 151 -20.67 -10.65 -12.44
N LEU A 152 -20.14 -10.50 -13.65
CA LEU A 152 -19.47 -11.57 -14.40
C LEU A 152 -18.01 -11.19 -14.68
N GLY A 153 -17.12 -12.19 -14.63
CA GLY A 153 -15.79 -12.12 -15.25
C GLY A 153 -15.88 -12.67 -16.67
N ILE A 154 -15.50 -11.88 -17.66
CA ILE A 154 -15.57 -12.22 -19.08
C ILE A 154 -14.14 -12.27 -19.64
N VAL A 155 -13.72 -13.42 -20.16
CA VAL A 155 -12.45 -13.51 -20.90
C VAL A 155 -12.70 -13.02 -22.33
N LEU A 156 -12.09 -11.89 -22.73
CA LEU A 156 -12.39 -11.23 -24.00
C LEU A 156 -12.14 -12.14 -25.21
N ASP A 157 -11.07 -12.95 -25.21
CA ASP A 157 -10.76 -13.86 -26.32
C ASP A 157 -11.78 -15.01 -26.49
N LYS A 158 -12.52 -15.34 -25.42
CA LYS A 158 -13.51 -16.42 -25.43
C LYS A 158 -14.93 -15.89 -25.51
N PHE A 159 -15.12 -14.58 -25.41
CA PHE A 159 -16.42 -13.96 -25.40
C PHE A 159 -17.04 -13.97 -26.79
N GLN A 160 -18.18 -14.64 -26.91
CA GLN A 160 -18.93 -14.68 -28.15
C GLN A 160 -20.19 -13.82 -28.04
N PRO A 161 -20.66 -13.22 -29.16
CA PRO A 161 -21.88 -12.41 -29.14
C PRO A 161 -23.14 -13.21 -28.78
N SER A 162 -23.09 -14.53 -28.95
CA SER A 162 -24.14 -15.48 -28.58
C SER A 162 -24.16 -15.85 -27.10
N ASP A 163 -23.20 -15.40 -26.30
CA ASP A 163 -23.09 -15.77 -24.90
C ASP A 163 -24.26 -15.22 -24.07
N ARG A 164 -24.77 -16.08 -23.19
CA ARG A 164 -25.89 -15.78 -22.29
C ARG A 164 -25.41 -15.69 -20.85
N CYS A 165 -26.10 -14.87 -20.06
CA CYS A 165 -25.83 -14.75 -18.65
C CYS A 165 -26.17 -16.08 -17.93
N PRO A 166 -25.25 -16.68 -17.14
CA PRO A 166 -25.54 -17.91 -16.41
C PRO A 166 -26.56 -17.71 -15.28
N ASN A 167 -26.81 -16.47 -14.85
CA ASN A 167 -27.75 -16.15 -13.77
C ASN A 167 -29.20 -15.96 -14.27
N CYS A 168 -29.41 -15.25 -15.37
CA CYS A 168 -30.75 -14.95 -15.89
C CYS A 168 -31.03 -15.49 -17.29
N ASN A 169 -30.04 -16.13 -17.93
CA ASN A 169 -30.11 -16.72 -19.27
C ASN A 169 -30.45 -15.75 -20.41
N GLU A 170 -30.39 -14.44 -20.14
CA GLU A 170 -30.54 -13.37 -21.13
C GLU A 170 -29.24 -13.14 -21.90
N PRO A 171 -29.30 -12.66 -23.16
CA PRO A 171 -28.12 -12.42 -23.97
C PRO A 171 -27.26 -11.30 -23.39
N LEU A 172 -25.94 -11.51 -23.35
CA LEU A 172 -24.98 -10.51 -22.87
C LEU A 172 -24.78 -9.39 -23.90
N VAL A 173 -25.05 -9.65 -25.19
CA VAL A 173 -25.01 -8.68 -26.28
C VAL A 173 -26.41 -8.52 -26.90
N PRO A 174 -27.28 -7.67 -26.31
CA PRO A 174 -28.68 -7.55 -26.75
C PRO A 174 -28.85 -6.95 -28.16
N SER A 175 -27.83 -6.27 -28.71
CA SER A 175 -27.87 -5.71 -30.07
C SER A 175 -27.89 -6.79 -31.16
N VAL A 176 -27.19 -7.91 -30.96
CA VAL A 176 -27.12 -9.01 -31.96
C VAL A 176 -28.45 -9.76 -32.08
N PHE A 177 -29.23 -9.82 -31.01
CA PHE A 177 -30.54 -10.48 -31.03
C PHE A 177 -31.65 -9.60 -31.64
N LYS A 178 -31.47 -8.28 -31.70
CA LYS A 178 -32.43 -7.37 -32.35
C LYS A 178 -32.34 -7.34 -33.87
N GLU A 179 -31.23 -7.77 -34.45
CA GLU A 179 -31.02 -7.78 -35.91
C GLU A 179 -31.53 -9.07 -36.58
N SER A 180 -31.90 -10.09 -35.79
CA SER A 180 -32.39 -11.39 -36.26
C SER A 180 -33.91 -11.57 -36.21
N GLU A 181 -34.65 -10.53 -35.83
CA GLU A 181 -36.12 -10.48 -35.76
C GLU A 181 -36.67 -9.45 -36.75
#